data_AF-E8QSG7-F1
#
_entry.id   AF-E8QSG7-F1
#
_cell.length_a   1.000
_cell.length_b   1.000
_cell.length_c   1.000
_cell.angle_alpha   90.00
_cell.angle_beta   90.00
_cell.angle_gamma   90.00
#
_symmetry.space_group_name_H-M   'P 1'
#
loop_
_entity.id
_entity.type
_entity.pdbx_description
1 polymer ?
#
loop_
_entity_poly.entity_id
_entity_poly.type
_entity_poly.pdbx_seq_one_letter_code
_entity_poly.pdbx_strand_id
1 'polypeptide(L)' 'MLTPEARKLLETEALDCLRYAKTEAQKKECIKDLPKALQQEVLDKKVCNPYKKALFSSNFDR' A
#
# COMPACT_ATOMS: atom_id res chain seq x y z
N MET A 1 -19.94 4.01 8.61
CA MET A 1 -18.52 4.22 8.93
C MET A 1 -17.82 2.89 8.73
N LEU A 2 -16.73 2.83 7.94
CA LEU A 2 -15.94 1.60 7.85
C LEU A 2 -15.22 1.39 9.17
N THR A 3 -15.40 0.22 9.78
CA THR A 3 -14.70 -0.12 11.02
C THR A 3 -13.21 -0.31 10.74
N PRO A 4 -12.34 0.02 11.72
CA PRO A 4 -10.89 -0.17 11.57
C PRO A 4 -10.51 -1.63 11.28
N GLU A 5 -11.31 -2.59 11.75
CA GLU A 5 -11.16 -4.01 11.44
C GLU A 5 -11.41 -4.31 9.96
N ALA A 6 -12.51 -3.79 9.39
CA ALA A 6 -12.82 -3.96 7.97
C ALA A 6 -11.76 -3.33 7.06
N ARG A 7 -11.20 -2.19 7.48
CA ARG A 7 -10.09 -1.53 6.77
C ARG A 7 -8.83 -2.40 6.71
N LYS A 8 -8.44 -3.02 7.84
CA LYS A 8 -7.26 -3.90 7.90
C LYS A 8 -7.43 -5.16 7.04
N LEU A 9 -8.65 -5.71 6.98
CA LEU A 9 -8.94 -6.87 6.14
C LEU A 9 -8.78 -6.53 4.66
N LEU A 10 -9.40 -5.43 4.22
CA LEU A 10 -9.29 -4.94 2.84
C LEU A 10 -7.84 -4.66 2.43
N GLU A 11 -7.06 -4.08 3.33
CA GLU A 11 -5.63 -3.85 3.11
C GLU A 11 -4.83 -5.15 2.97
N THR A 12 -5.11 -6.14 3.82
CA THR A 12 -4.42 -7.43 3.79
C THR A 12 -4.74 -8.19 2.50
N GLU A 13 -6.01 -8.19 2.11
CA GLU A 13 -6.49 -8.80 0.87
C GLU A 13 -5.87 -8.15 -0.38
N ALA A 14 -5.75 -6.82 -0.37
CA ALA A 14 -5.06 -6.08 -1.42
C ALA A 14 -3.57 -6.45 -1.50
N LEU A 15 -2.89 -6.56 -0.36
CA LEU A 15 -1.49 -6.96 -0.29
C LEU A 15 -1.27 -8.38 -0.81
N ASP A 16 -2.15 -9.32 -0.45
CA ASP A 16 -2.11 -10.69 -0.97
C ASP A 16 -2.38 -10.73 -2.47
N CYS A 17 -3.38 -10.02 -2.98
CA CYS A 17 -3.63 -9.90 -4.42
C CYS A 17 -2.41 -9.31 -5.15
N LEU A 18 -1.82 -8.25 -4.59
CA LEU A 18 -0.60 -7.62 -5.11
C LEU A 18 0.64 -8.54 -5.08
N ARG A 19 0.66 -9.54 -4.19
CA ARG A 19 1.74 -10.54 -4.09
C ARG A 19 1.69 -11.51 -5.28
N TYR A 20 0.50 -11.86 -5.75
CA TYR A 20 0.30 -12.72 -6.92
C TYR A 20 0.31 -11.93 -8.24
N ALA A 21 0.03 -10.63 -8.20
CA ALA A 21 0.02 -9.75 -9.35
C ALA A 21 1.43 -9.54 -9.95
N LYS A 22 1.68 -10.14 -11.11
CA LYS A 22 2.96 -10.04 -11.83
C LYS A 22 3.06 -8.76 -12.67
N THR A 23 1.94 -8.22 -13.13
CA THR A 23 1.88 -7.05 -14.02
C THR A 23 1.22 -5.85 -13.34
N GLU A 24 1.56 -4.64 -13.79
CA GLU A 24 0.95 -3.40 -13.28
C GLU A 24 -0.57 -3.35 -13.50
N ALA A 25 -1.08 -4.00 -14.56
CA ALA A 25 -2.51 -4.13 -14.81
C ALA A 25 -3.20 -4.94 -13.70
N GLN A 26 -2.65 -6.10 -13.33
CA GLN A 26 -3.17 -6.91 -12.21
C GLN A 26 -3.10 -6.16 -10.89
N LYS A 27 -2.01 -5.41 -10.65
CA LYS A 27 -1.89 -4.60 -9.44
C LYS A 27 -2.94 -3.50 -9.36
N LYS A 28 -3.24 -2.84 -10.49
CA LYS A 28 -4.30 -1.84 -10.59
C LYS A 28 -5.68 -2.43 -10.37
N GLU A 29 -5.91 -3.67 -10.82
CA GLU A 29 -7.17 -4.37 -10.54
C GLU A 29 -7.31 -4.73 -9.06
N CYS A 30 -6.25 -5.22 -8.40
CA CYS A 30 -6.27 -5.51 -6.96
C CYS A 30 -6.64 -4.30 -6.09
N ILE A 31 -6.30 -3.10 -6.55
CA ILE A 31 -6.57 -1.86 -5.81
C ILE A 31 -7.81 -1.11 -6.31
N LYS A 32 -8.42 -1.51 -7.44
CA LYS A 32 -9.59 -0.81 -8.00
C LYS A 32 -10.82 -0.94 -7.09
N ASP A 33 -10.94 -2.08 -6.42
CA ASP A 33 -12.08 -2.41 -5.54
C ASP A 33 -11.93 -1.80 -4.14
N LEU A 34 -10.74 -1.24 -3.84
CA LEU A 34 -10.49 -0.54 -2.59
C LEU A 34 -10.97 0.91 -2.65
N PRO A 35 -11.55 1.44 -1.56
CA PRO A 35 -11.80 2.87 -1.44
C PRO A 35 -10.48 3.66 -1.47
N LYS A 36 -10.50 4.87 -2.04
CA LYS A 36 -9.32 5.76 -2.20
C LYS A 36 -8.45 5.89 -0.94
N ALA A 37 -9.08 5.93 0.24
CA ALA A 37 -8.37 6.01 1.52
C ALA A 37 -7.45 4.82 1.77
N LEU A 38 -7.89 3.60 1.41
CA LEU A 38 -7.10 2.38 1.56
C LEU A 38 -6.11 2.18 0.42
N GLN A 39 -6.42 2.65 -0.80
CA GLN A 39 -5.45 2.66 -1.89
C GLN A 39 -4.19 3.41 -1.49
N GLN A 40 -4.33 4.58 -0.85
CA GLN A 40 -3.21 5.37 -0.37
C GLN A 40 -2.44 4.64 0.74
N GLU A 41 -3.12 4.08 1.75
CA GLU A 41 -2.47 3.30 2.83
C GLU A 41 -1.67 2.09 2.29
N VAL A 42 -2.25 1.30 1.38
CA VAL A 42 -1.60 0.14 0.75
C VAL A 42 -0.40 0.56 -0.08
N LEU A 43 -0.53 1.63 -0.88
CA LEU A 43 0.55 2.17 -1.69
C LEU A 43 1.67 2.72 -0.80
N ASP A 44 1.36 3.45 0.28
CA ASP A 44 2.36 4.01 1.19
C ASP A 44 3.12 2.90 1.94
N LYS A 45 2.43 1.84 2.41
CA LYS A 45 3.09 0.68 3.03
C LYS A 45 3.98 -0.09 2.06
N LYS A 46 3.58 -0.22 0.79
CA LYS A 46 4.40 -0.86 -0.25
C LYS A 46 5.55 0.03 -0.70
N VAL A 47 5.37 1.36 -0.74
CA VAL A 47 6.40 2.34 -1.09
C VAL A 47 7.46 2.44 0.01
N CYS A 48 7.12 2.05 1.25
CA CYS A 48 8.07 1.77 2.32
C CYS A 48 8.88 0.47 2.10
N ASN A 49 9.00 0.01 0.85
CA ASN A 49 10.12 -0.81 0.38
C ASN A 49 11.44 -0.06 0.71
N PRO A 50 12.50 -0.73 1.21
CA PRO A 50 13.64 -0.11 1.88
C PRO A 50 14.44 0.86 1.02
N TYR A 51 14.23 0.86 -0.30
CA TYR A 51 14.91 1.76 -1.24
C TYR A 51 14.54 3.23 -1.09
N LYS A 52 13.36 3.58 -0.54
CA LYS A 52 12.99 4.99 -0.29
C LYS A 52 13.21 5.46 1.15
N LYS A 53 13.63 4.57 2.07
CA LYS A 53 14.08 5.00 3.40
C LYS A 53 15.43 5.72 3.34
N ALA A 54 16.19 5.55 2.25
CA ALA A 54 17.45 6.24 2.01
C ALA A 54 17.31 7.76 1.72
N LEU A 55 16.10 8.28 1.44
CA LEU A 55 15.91 9.71 1.15
C LEU A 55 15.47 10.55 2.36
N PHE A 56 15.03 9.91 3.47
CA PHE A 56 14.55 10.62 4.66
C PHE A 56 15.50 10.58 5.86
N SER A 57 16.58 9.80 5.81
CA SER A 57 17.63 9.83 6.85
C SER A 57 18.69 10.93 6.64
N SER A 58 18.59 11.77 5.61
CA SER A 58 19.59 12.79 5.30
C SER A 58 19.23 14.22 5.73
N ASN A 59 18.09 14.44 6.42
CA ASN A 59 17.64 15.79 6.78
C ASN A 59 17.41 16.01 8.29
N PHE A 60 18.09 15.24 9.15
CA PHE A 60 18.19 15.56 10.58
C PHE A 60 19.66 15.64 11.03
N ASP A 61 20.45 16.41 10.27
CA ASP A 61 21.73 16.94 10.71
C ASP A 61 21.72 18.45 10.42
N ARG A 62 20.97 19.21 11.22
CA ARG A 62 21.26 20.61 11.52
C ARG A 62 20.61 21.05 12.82
#